data_AF-A0A2E9PQ15-F1
#
_entry.id   AF-A0A2E9PQ15-F1
#
_cell.length_a   1.000
_cell.length_b   1.000
_cell.length_c   1.000
_cell.angle_alpha   90.00
_cell.angle_beta   90.00
_cell.angle_gamma   90.00
#
_symmetry.space_group_name_H-M   'P 1'
#
loop_
_entity.id
_entity.type
_entity.pdbx_description
1 polymer ?
#
loop_
_entity_poly.entity_id
_entity_poly.type
_entity_poly.pdbx_seq_one_letter_code
_entity_poly.pdbx_strand_id
1 'polypeptide(L)'
;MKQLFAKGSVTATAVIFIFVSLLLTASYLKYSMSASVMQKYRFQETKALYLAETGINVEALPVLPKITSPVQVIGDEVPFSNVGTYSDVYCSTFIDLLGQTVFMARGKGTTHFKNTMGKPVSITREANLLMTPESFAHFMYFTESEEPGGGPGLGSYVSFGGYDELEGKVHTNGLMRMSAYGCPDFTEARVFAVQGIAYNNCNPDQWLQANDEAAARRFPPNDSRQRAIDNATYTFTADDLLFQSSGRDTLIMTEIEFVDNGFMVSQWTYQIPPIGAEGPPPTNFRWDLDTSPGGLNDRRIAFDAPWDTITGFYFTDTLFIDNEDVDGNDISNMLDDYQVGDTISVFAADPDSNKSWLGRITATSTTVSGAIFTIANIAQSFQNGFVDAEEVTLGFIASPDNSIPFNRFANYHSHPNDGSSLCDTSGLHHFDFEPPPGGPDIMSPTMFYSGDQTVIYVRNGQVRVKGTVDGQYTIVTDKDTYYRRSDDFTIWDRVWNNIWIVDDIIYEDSNTMTGEVVYGTAQ
;
A
#
# COMPACT_ATOMS: atom_id res chain seq x y z
N MET A 1 50.92 -19.30 88.53
CA MET A 1 50.54 -19.93 87.24
C MET A 1 51.54 -19.50 86.17
N LYS A 2 52.54 -20.34 85.85
CA LYS A 2 53.44 -20.09 84.71
C LYS A 2 52.79 -20.71 83.47
N GLN A 3 52.19 -19.88 82.63
CA GLN A 3 51.76 -20.29 81.29
C GLN A 3 53.00 -20.55 80.42
N LEU A 4 53.12 -21.78 79.93
CA LEU A 4 54.06 -22.17 78.88
C LEU A 4 53.62 -21.53 77.56
N PHE A 5 54.25 -20.44 77.16
CA PHE A 5 54.17 -19.97 75.78
C PHE A 5 55.07 -20.84 74.90
N ALA A 6 54.45 -21.73 74.11
CA ALA A 6 55.13 -22.54 73.11
C ALA A 6 55.70 -21.64 71.99
N LYS A 7 56.97 -21.27 72.11
CA LYS A 7 57.74 -20.64 71.02
C LYS A 7 58.10 -21.69 69.98
N GLY A 8 57.21 -21.94 69.02
CA GLY A 8 57.49 -22.88 67.91
C GLY A 8 56.44 -22.99 66.80
N SER A 9 55.19 -22.55 66.99
CA SER A 9 54.13 -22.78 65.97
C SER A 9 54.01 -21.68 64.90
N VAL A 10 54.51 -20.46 65.14
CA VAL A 10 54.31 -19.31 64.24
C VAL A 10 54.95 -19.55 62.87
N THR A 11 56.18 -20.08 62.84
CA THR A 11 56.91 -20.35 61.59
C THR A 11 56.25 -21.46 60.78
N ALA A 12 55.83 -22.56 61.41
CA ALA A 12 55.14 -23.66 60.73
C ALA A 12 53.79 -23.22 60.18
N THR A 13 53.04 -22.40 60.94
CA THR A 13 51.76 -21.84 60.52
C THR A 13 51.93 -20.89 59.33
N ALA A 14 52.94 -20.01 59.36
CA ALA A 14 53.25 -19.10 58.26
C ALA A 14 53.62 -19.87 56.97
N VAL A 15 54.41 -20.94 57.07
CA VAL A 15 54.75 -21.80 55.92
C VAL A 15 53.51 -22.46 55.33
N ILE A 16 52.60 -22.98 56.17
CA ILE A 16 51.32 -23.56 55.71
C ILE A 16 50.47 -22.52 54.98
N PHE A 17 50.32 -21.30 55.53
CA PHE A 17 49.57 -20.23 54.87
C PHE A 17 50.20 -19.79 53.53
N ILE A 18 51.54 -19.79 53.43
CA ILE A 18 52.23 -19.53 52.16
C ILE A 18 51.94 -20.64 51.15
N PHE A 19 52.00 -21.92 51.53
CA PHE A 19 51.65 -23.03 50.65
C PHE A 19 50.18 -23.01 50.21
N VAL A 20 49.26 -22.72 51.13
CA VAL A 20 47.83 -22.58 50.80
C VAL A 20 47.60 -21.40 49.86
N SER A 21 48.27 -20.26 50.08
CA SER A 21 48.20 -19.10 49.18
C SER A 21 48.76 -19.41 47.78
N LEU A 22 49.88 -20.15 47.70
CA LEU A 22 50.44 -20.64 46.43
C LEU A 22 49.49 -21.62 45.72
N LEU A 23 48.81 -22.51 46.44
CA LEU A 23 47.83 -23.43 45.87
C LEU A 23 46.59 -22.71 45.37
N LEU A 24 46.09 -21.70 46.10
CA LEU A 24 44.96 -20.88 45.69
C LEU A 24 45.29 -20.05 44.45
N THR A 25 46.47 -19.43 44.41
CA THR A 25 46.94 -18.66 43.24
C THR A 25 47.16 -19.53 42.01
N ALA A 26 47.77 -20.71 42.17
CA ALA A 26 47.92 -21.67 41.07
C ALA A 26 46.58 -22.20 40.55
N SER A 27 45.62 -22.47 41.45
CA SER A 27 44.27 -22.91 41.09
C SER A 27 43.50 -21.83 40.35
N TYR A 28 43.58 -20.58 40.83
CA TYR A 28 42.96 -19.43 40.17
C TYR A 28 43.56 -19.18 38.78
N LEU A 29 44.89 -19.28 38.63
CA LEU A 29 45.56 -19.15 37.34
C LEU A 29 45.09 -20.23 36.35
N LYS A 30 45.00 -21.49 36.80
CA LYS A 30 44.50 -22.60 35.98
C LYS A 30 43.04 -22.37 35.55
N TYR A 31 42.20 -21.89 36.45
CA TYR A 31 40.80 -21.55 36.16
C TYR A 31 40.70 -20.41 35.14
N SER A 32 41.42 -19.30 35.36
CA SER A 32 41.44 -18.14 34.45
C SER A 32 41.91 -18.51 33.04
N MET A 33 42.96 -19.31 32.93
CA MET A 33 43.44 -19.82 31.64
C MET A 33 42.39 -20.70 30.95
N SER A 34 41.69 -21.56 31.69
CA SER A 34 40.64 -22.42 31.14
C SER A 34 39.42 -21.60 30.68
N ALA A 35 39.01 -20.61 31.46
CA ALA A 35 37.91 -19.71 31.13
C ALA A 35 38.22 -18.86 29.87
N SER A 36 39.44 -18.35 29.75
CA SER A 36 39.88 -17.60 28.57
C SER A 36 39.88 -18.45 27.29
N VAL A 37 40.33 -19.71 27.37
CA VAL A 37 40.27 -20.64 26.23
C VAL A 37 38.83 -20.96 25.85
N MET A 38 37.95 -21.15 26.84
CA MET A 38 36.53 -21.41 26.60
C MET A 38 35.85 -20.25 25.87
N GLN A 39 36.14 -19.00 26.26
CA GLN A 39 35.61 -17.81 25.56
C GLN A 39 36.13 -17.72 24.12
N LYS A 40 37.43 -17.97 23.91
CA LYS A 40 38.01 -18.02 22.55
C LYS A 40 37.37 -19.11 21.71
N TYR A 41 37.12 -20.30 22.27
CA TYR A 41 36.44 -21.38 21.59
C TYR A 41 35.04 -20.96 21.12
N ARG A 42 34.21 -20.43 22.02
CA ARG A 42 32.85 -19.97 21.69
C ARG A 42 32.83 -18.91 20.60
N PHE A 43 33.74 -17.94 20.66
CA PHE A 43 33.84 -16.90 19.65
C PHE A 43 34.20 -17.46 18.26
N GLN A 44 35.12 -18.43 18.22
CA GLN A 44 35.54 -19.08 16.97
C GLN A 44 34.46 -20.02 16.42
N GLU A 45 33.68 -20.64 17.28
CA GLU A 45 32.50 -21.43 16.93
C GLU A 45 31.42 -20.57 16.24
N THR A 46 31.08 -19.42 16.81
CA THR A 46 30.14 -18.48 16.17
C THR A 46 30.65 -18.00 14.81
N LYS A 47 31.96 -17.70 14.70
CA LYS A 47 32.58 -17.35 13.41
C LYS A 47 32.53 -18.49 12.40
N ALA A 48 32.75 -19.73 12.84
CA ALA A 48 32.67 -20.90 11.97
C ALA A 48 31.24 -21.11 11.45
N LEU A 49 30.22 -20.88 12.29
CA LEU A 49 28.82 -20.94 11.85
C LEU A 49 28.49 -19.81 10.85
N TYR A 50 28.91 -18.59 11.13
CA TYR A 50 28.75 -17.45 10.22
C TYR A 50 29.40 -17.71 8.85
N LEU A 51 30.59 -18.31 8.82
CA LEU A 51 31.26 -18.70 7.57
C LEU A 51 30.50 -19.80 6.83
N ALA A 52 29.93 -20.78 7.54
CA ALA A 52 29.09 -21.82 6.95
C ALA A 52 27.84 -21.23 6.28
N GLU A 53 27.16 -20.30 6.96
CA GLU A 53 26.02 -19.56 6.41
C GLU A 53 26.42 -18.66 5.23
N THR A 54 27.59 -18.02 5.30
CA THR A 54 28.14 -17.21 4.20
C THR A 54 28.38 -18.07 2.96
N GLY A 55 28.97 -19.26 3.11
CA GLY A 55 29.17 -20.20 2.00
C GLY A 55 27.87 -20.63 1.35
N ILE A 56 26.81 -20.88 2.14
CA ILE A 56 25.47 -21.16 1.61
C ILE A 56 24.91 -19.92 0.88
N ASN A 57 25.01 -18.74 1.47
CA ASN A 57 24.42 -17.53 0.88
C ASN A 57 25.09 -17.09 -0.42
N VAL A 58 26.41 -17.17 -0.50
CA VAL A 58 27.17 -16.72 -1.67
C VAL A 58 27.14 -17.77 -2.77
N GLU A 59 27.32 -19.05 -2.43
CA GLU A 59 27.54 -20.11 -3.44
C GLU A 59 26.28 -20.93 -3.73
N ALA A 60 25.47 -21.25 -2.70
CA ALA A 60 24.30 -22.11 -2.89
C ALA A 60 23.08 -21.33 -3.40
N LEU A 61 22.74 -20.18 -2.83
CA LEU A 61 21.51 -19.43 -3.18
C LEU A 61 21.35 -19.12 -4.68
N PRO A 62 22.39 -18.70 -5.43
CA PRO A 62 22.24 -18.42 -6.86
C PRO A 62 21.99 -19.66 -7.73
N VAL A 63 22.34 -20.84 -7.21
CA VAL A 63 22.32 -22.12 -7.92
C VAL A 63 21.09 -22.95 -7.54
N LEU A 64 20.63 -22.87 -6.28
CA LEU A 64 19.53 -23.66 -5.74
C LEU A 64 18.26 -23.67 -6.61
N PRO A 65 17.75 -22.53 -7.14
CA PRO A 65 16.54 -22.55 -7.97
C PRO A 65 16.70 -23.29 -9.31
N LYS A 66 17.93 -23.59 -9.74
CA LYS A 66 18.25 -24.14 -11.05
C LYS A 66 18.61 -25.62 -11.02
N ILE A 67 18.75 -26.23 -9.84
CA ILE A 67 19.19 -27.62 -9.71
C ILE A 67 18.04 -28.61 -9.91
N THR A 68 18.28 -29.65 -10.71
CA THR A 68 17.36 -30.78 -10.91
C THR A 68 17.86 -32.07 -10.26
N SER A 69 19.10 -32.06 -9.77
CA SER A 69 19.75 -33.19 -9.09
C SER A 69 20.73 -32.67 -8.04
N PRO A 70 21.18 -33.50 -7.08
CA PRO A 70 22.13 -33.05 -6.08
C PRO A 70 23.50 -32.67 -6.70
N VAL A 71 24.06 -31.55 -6.25
CA VAL A 71 25.32 -30.98 -6.77
C VAL A 71 26.16 -30.44 -5.62
N GLN A 72 27.46 -30.76 -5.63
CA GLN A 72 28.44 -30.09 -4.80
C GLN A 72 28.96 -28.86 -5.55
N VAL A 73 28.64 -27.67 -5.04
CA VAL A 73 29.01 -26.39 -5.66
C VAL A 73 30.47 -26.07 -5.34
N ILE A 74 30.87 -26.29 -4.08
CA ILE A 74 32.25 -26.11 -3.61
C ILE A 74 32.67 -27.34 -2.81
N GLY A 75 33.83 -27.91 -3.15
CA GLY A 75 34.49 -28.95 -2.36
C GLY A 75 35.69 -28.47 -1.57
N ASP A 76 36.40 -27.46 -2.07
CA ASP A 76 37.64 -26.97 -1.46
C ASP A 76 37.38 -25.84 -0.45
N GLU A 77 38.40 -25.51 0.34
CA GLU A 77 38.36 -24.39 1.27
C GLU A 77 38.53 -23.04 0.55
N VAL A 78 37.51 -22.18 0.68
CA VAL A 78 37.52 -20.83 0.13
C VAL A 78 37.70 -19.81 1.27
N PRO A 79 38.75 -18.96 1.23
CA PRO A 79 39.00 -17.98 2.27
C PRO A 79 38.02 -16.80 2.21
N PHE A 80 37.54 -16.35 3.37
CA PHE A 80 36.64 -15.20 3.48
C PHE A 80 37.21 -14.13 4.43
N SER A 81 37.56 -12.97 3.87
CA SER A 81 37.91 -11.72 4.58
C SER A 81 38.81 -11.86 5.81
N ASN A 82 39.84 -12.72 5.73
CA ASN A 82 40.77 -13.03 6.83
C ASN A 82 40.10 -13.57 8.13
N VAL A 83 38.82 -13.97 8.07
CA VAL A 83 38.06 -14.50 9.22
C VAL A 83 38.25 -16.02 9.35
N GLY A 84 38.26 -16.72 8.22
CA GLY A 84 38.40 -18.17 8.13
C GLY A 84 38.09 -18.65 6.72
N THR A 85 37.73 -19.93 6.59
CA THR A 85 37.37 -20.55 5.30
C THR A 85 35.95 -21.11 5.37
N TYR A 86 35.27 -21.19 4.22
CA TYR A 86 34.06 -22.02 4.05
C TYR A 86 34.32 -23.09 2.98
N SER A 87 33.64 -24.22 3.06
CA SER A 87 33.85 -25.38 2.19
C SER A 87 32.63 -26.30 2.18
N ASP A 88 32.69 -27.37 1.37
CA ASP A 88 31.68 -28.42 1.29
C ASP A 88 30.25 -27.89 1.07
N VAL A 89 30.11 -26.86 0.23
CA VAL A 89 28.78 -26.32 -0.12
C VAL A 89 28.10 -27.28 -1.08
N TYR A 90 26.99 -27.86 -0.63
CA TYR A 90 26.24 -28.89 -1.33
C TYR A 90 24.77 -28.53 -1.40
N CYS A 91 24.21 -28.66 -2.58
CA CYS A 91 22.81 -28.36 -2.89
C CYS A 91 22.08 -29.64 -3.31
N SER A 92 20.82 -29.78 -2.94
CA SER A 92 19.96 -30.88 -3.37
C SER A 92 18.50 -30.47 -3.34
N THR A 93 17.64 -31.30 -3.91
CA THR A 93 16.20 -31.11 -3.89
C THR A 93 15.48 -32.43 -3.61
N PHE A 94 14.32 -32.36 -2.97
CA PHE A 94 13.43 -33.49 -2.74
C PHE A 94 11.97 -33.04 -2.81
N ILE A 95 11.06 -33.97 -3.08
CA ILE A 95 9.61 -33.72 -3.10
C ILE A 95 9.05 -34.11 -1.73
N ASP A 96 8.29 -33.23 -1.10
CA ASP A 96 7.63 -33.49 0.18
C ASP A 96 6.34 -34.32 0.03
N LEU A 97 5.67 -34.61 1.15
CA LEU A 97 4.43 -35.39 1.17
C LEU A 97 3.24 -34.71 0.47
N LEU A 98 3.36 -33.43 0.13
CA LEU A 98 2.35 -32.61 -0.54
C LEU A 98 2.71 -32.36 -2.02
N GLY A 99 3.75 -33.03 -2.56
CA GLY A 99 4.19 -32.84 -3.93
C GLY A 99 5.06 -31.59 -4.13
N GLN A 100 5.46 -30.89 -3.06
CA GLN A 100 6.24 -29.67 -3.13
C GLN A 100 7.73 -29.97 -3.30
N THR A 101 8.36 -29.27 -4.24
CA THR A 101 9.82 -29.32 -4.40
C THR A 101 10.48 -28.47 -3.31
N VAL A 102 11.21 -29.11 -2.41
CA VAL A 102 12.01 -28.47 -1.36
C VAL A 102 13.46 -28.42 -1.84
N PHE A 103 14.08 -27.26 -1.70
CA PHE A 103 15.51 -27.04 -1.96
C PHE A 103 16.27 -27.09 -0.64
N MET A 104 17.38 -27.82 -0.63
CA MET A 104 18.25 -27.97 0.53
C MET A 104 19.67 -27.56 0.17
N ALA A 105 20.29 -26.73 1.01
CA ALA A 105 21.72 -26.49 0.97
C ALA A 105 22.36 -26.78 2.33
N ARG A 106 23.61 -27.23 2.28
CA ARG A 106 24.47 -27.36 3.44
C ARG A 106 25.85 -26.78 3.12
N GLY A 107 26.53 -26.26 4.12
CA GLY A 107 27.88 -25.74 3.99
C GLY A 107 28.63 -25.83 5.29
N LYS A 108 29.96 -25.85 5.23
CA LYS A 108 30.83 -25.85 6.40
C LYS A 108 31.65 -24.57 6.47
N GLY A 109 31.93 -24.13 7.69
CA GLY A 109 32.84 -23.03 7.97
C GLY A 109 33.89 -23.45 8.97
N THR A 110 35.13 -23.06 8.73
CA THR A 110 36.30 -23.44 9.51
C THR A 110 37.09 -22.21 9.96
N THR A 111 37.38 -22.17 11.27
CA THR A 111 38.19 -21.13 11.90
C THR A 111 39.32 -21.73 12.72
N HIS A 112 40.33 -20.90 13.01
CA HIS A 112 41.53 -21.34 13.70
C HIS A 112 41.87 -20.40 14.87
N PHE A 113 42.27 -20.98 16.00
CA PHE A 113 42.85 -20.21 17.10
C PHE A 113 43.98 -20.98 17.79
N LYS A 114 44.83 -20.26 18.52
CA LYS A 114 45.92 -20.86 19.30
C LYS A 114 45.44 -21.17 20.72
N ASN A 115 45.68 -22.40 21.16
CA ASN A 115 45.45 -22.80 22.55
C ASN A 115 46.49 -22.16 23.51
N THR A 116 46.38 -22.42 24.81
CA THR A 116 47.31 -21.90 25.84
C THR A 116 48.76 -22.35 25.65
N MET A 117 49.02 -23.38 24.85
CA MET A 117 50.35 -23.87 24.49
C MET A 117 50.83 -23.33 23.13
N GLY A 118 50.10 -22.40 22.50
CA GLY A 118 50.44 -21.83 21.20
C GLY A 118 50.16 -22.75 20.00
N LYS A 119 49.59 -23.94 20.22
CA LYS A 119 49.25 -24.88 19.13
C LYS A 119 47.94 -24.44 18.45
N PRO A 120 47.85 -24.51 17.12
CA PRO A 120 46.62 -24.21 16.40
C PRO A 120 45.56 -25.29 16.70
N VAL A 121 44.33 -24.83 16.90
CA VAL A 121 43.11 -25.63 17.02
C VAL A 121 42.15 -25.13 15.94
N SER A 122 41.69 -26.04 15.10
CA SER A 122 40.64 -25.77 14.12
C SER A 122 39.26 -26.06 14.73
N ILE A 123 38.28 -25.23 14.38
CA ILE A 123 36.87 -25.43 14.71
C ILE A 123 36.11 -25.40 13.39
N THR A 124 35.34 -26.47 13.14
CA THR A 124 34.45 -26.57 11.98
C THR A 124 33.00 -26.65 12.45
N ARG A 125 32.13 -25.89 11.79
CA ARG A 125 30.67 -25.94 11.99
C ARG A 125 29.97 -26.11 10.65
N GLU A 126 28.80 -26.71 10.68
CA GLU A 126 27.94 -26.95 9.53
C GLU A 126 26.64 -26.17 9.71
N ALA A 127 26.18 -25.54 8.64
CA ALA A 127 24.88 -24.89 8.54
C ALA A 127 24.04 -25.62 7.49
N ASN A 128 22.72 -25.61 7.68
CA ASN A 128 21.75 -26.19 6.76
C ASN A 128 20.66 -25.16 6.46
N LEU A 129 20.27 -25.09 5.20
CA LEU A 129 19.19 -24.24 4.69
C LEU A 129 18.17 -25.13 3.99
N LEU A 130 16.90 -24.91 4.30
CA LEU A 130 15.77 -25.47 3.57
C LEU A 130 14.95 -24.31 3.03
N MET A 131 14.65 -24.37 1.73
CA MET A 131 13.82 -23.38 1.04
C MET A 131 12.71 -24.08 0.28
N THR A 132 11.54 -23.49 0.32
CA THR A 132 10.42 -23.86 -0.53
C THR A 132 10.08 -22.67 -1.43
N PRO A 133 9.94 -22.85 -2.76
CA PRO A 133 9.60 -21.74 -3.64
C PRO A 133 8.17 -21.28 -3.33
N GLU A 134 7.93 -20.01 -3.06
CA GLU A 134 6.57 -19.49 -2.91
C GLU A 134 5.99 -19.19 -4.30
N SER A 135 4.96 -19.95 -4.72
CA SER A 135 4.32 -19.82 -6.03
C SER A 135 2.81 -20.07 -5.95
N PHE A 136 2.05 -19.52 -6.91
CA PHE A 136 0.63 -19.86 -7.10
C PHE A 136 0.42 -21.34 -7.36
N ALA A 137 1.44 -22.07 -7.82
CA ALA A 137 1.40 -23.53 -8.00
C ALA A 137 1.10 -24.30 -6.69
N HIS A 138 1.17 -23.65 -5.52
CA HIS A 138 0.75 -24.25 -4.26
C HIS A 138 -0.76 -24.36 -4.10
N PHE A 139 -1.51 -23.59 -4.88
CA PHE A 139 -2.95 -23.49 -4.79
C PHE A 139 -3.56 -24.06 -6.07
N MET A 140 -4.51 -24.96 -5.90
CA MET A 140 -5.44 -25.30 -6.96
C MET A 140 -6.37 -24.12 -7.24
N TYR A 141 -6.69 -23.37 -6.20
CA TYR A 141 -7.46 -22.14 -6.29
C TYR A 141 -6.94 -21.13 -5.26
N PHE A 142 -6.60 -19.94 -5.73
CA PHE A 142 -6.28 -18.79 -4.87
C PHE A 142 -6.94 -17.54 -5.43
N THR A 143 -7.61 -16.77 -4.57
CA THR A 143 -8.01 -15.41 -4.91
C THR A 143 -7.88 -14.45 -3.73
N GLU A 144 -7.53 -13.20 -4.05
CA GLU A 144 -7.52 -12.09 -3.09
C GLU A 144 -8.93 -11.52 -2.85
N SER A 145 -9.83 -11.62 -3.83
CA SER A 145 -11.23 -11.21 -3.71
C SER A 145 -12.12 -12.10 -4.57
N GLU A 146 -13.33 -12.39 -4.11
CA GLU A 146 -14.36 -13.15 -4.84
C GLU A 146 -15.24 -12.23 -5.71
N GLU A 147 -14.79 -11.00 -5.95
CA GLU A 147 -15.42 -10.06 -6.88
C GLU A 147 -15.34 -10.58 -8.32
N PRO A 148 -16.44 -10.50 -9.10
CA PRO A 148 -16.48 -11.08 -10.43
C PRO A 148 -15.57 -10.33 -11.41
N GLY A 149 -14.65 -11.06 -12.05
CA GLY A 149 -13.66 -10.54 -13.01
C GLY A 149 -14.17 -10.19 -14.41
N GLY A 150 -15.43 -9.78 -14.56
CA GLY A 150 -15.92 -9.13 -15.79
C GLY A 150 -16.32 -10.06 -16.95
N GLY A 151 -17.63 -10.18 -17.16
CA GLY A 151 -18.23 -10.67 -18.39
C GLY A 151 -19.75 -10.47 -18.37
N PRO A 152 -20.40 -10.00 -19.46
CA PRO A 152 -21.84 -9.81 -19.47
C PRO A 152 -22.58 -11.12 -19.17
N GLY A 153 -23.47 -11.10 -18.17
CA GLY A 153 -24.27 -12.26 -17.77
C GLY A 153 -23.60 -13.20 -16.76
N LEU A 154 -22.40 -12.89 -16.28
CA LEU A 154 -21.80 -13.56 -15.13
C LEU A 154 -22.31 -12.88 -13.85
N GLY A 155 -22.78 -13.69 -12.88
CA GLY A 155 -23.40 -13.21 -11.65
C GLY A 155 -22.50 -12.32 -10.79
N SER A 156 -23.08 -11.72 -9.76
CA SER A 156 -22.42 -10.76 -8.86
C SER A 156 -21.36 -11.35 -7.91
N TYR A 157 -21.06 -12.66 -8.01
CA TYR A 157 -20.09 -13.37 -7.17
C TYR A 157 -19.68 -14.71 -7.81
N VAL A 158 -18.50 -15.22 -7.43
CA VAL A 158 -18.05 -16.58 -7.77
C VAL A 158 -18.76 -17.61 -6.87
N SER A 159 -19.21 -18.73 -7.43
CA SER A 159 -19.87 -19.81 -6.69
C SER A 159 -19.41 -21.20 -7.13
N PHE A 160 -19.21 -22.11 -6.17
CA PHE A 160 -18.77 -23.49 -6.40
C PHE A 160 -19.95 -24.48 -6.36
N GLY A 161 -20.17 -25.26 -7.42
CA GLY A 161 -21.30 -26.17 -7.58
C GLY A 161 -20.91 -27.63 -7.78
N GLY A 162 -21.91 -28.46 -8.16
CA GLY A 162 -21.77 -29.93 -8.23
C GLY A 162 -20.79 -30.50 -9.25
N TYR A 163 -20.16 -29.67 -10.07
CA TYR A 163 -19.17 -30.08 -11.07
C TYR A 163 -17.76 -29.57 -10.76
N ASP A 164 -17.59 -28.85 -9.64
CA ASP A 164 -16.28 -28.34 -9.23
C ASP A 164 -15.60 -29.40 -8.36
N GLU A 165 -14.63 -30.09 -8.93
CA GLU A 165 -13.77 -31.06 -8.26
C GLU A 165 -12.40 -30.42 -8.06
N LEU A 166 -12.10 -29.98 -6.83
CA LEU A 166 -10.82 -29.35 -6.50
C LEU A 166 -10.00 -30.27 -5.59
N GLU A 167 -8.71 -30.36 -5.89
CA GLU A 167 -7.73 -31.11 -5.12
C GLU A 167 -6.67 -30.15 -4.55
N GLY A 168 -5.91 -30.58 -3.54
CA GLY A 168 -4.78 -29.78 -3.03
C GLY A 168 -5.22 -28.59 -2.17
N LYS A 169 -4.66 -27.39 -2.38
CA LYS A 169 -4.95 -26.23 -1.52
C LYS A 169 -5.91 -25.27 -2.23
N VAL A 170 -7.02 -24.97 -1.57
CA VAL A 170 -8.04 -24.01 -2.03
C VAL A 170 -8.09 -22.89 -1.00
N HIS A 171 -7.76 -21.66 -1.40
CA HIS A 171 -7.69 -20.52 -0.48
C HIS A 171 -8.39 -19.30 -1.07
N THR A 172 -9.27 -18.67 -0.32
CA THR A 172 -9.85 -17.38 -0.68
C THR A 172 -9.72 -16.39 0.47
N ASN A 173 -9.34 -15.16 0.14
CA ASN A 173 -9.40 -14.05 1.08
C ASN A 173 -10.82 -13.45 1.20
N GLY A 174 -11.74 -13.85 0.32
CA GLY A 174 -13.14 -13.46 0.36
C GLY A 174 -14.03 -14.48 1.08
N LEU A 175 -15.34 -14.37 0.83
CA LEU A 175 -16.35 -15.31 1.28
C LEU A 175 -16.51 -16.42 0.23
N MET A 176 -16.22 -17.67 0.62
CA MET A 176 -16.44 -18.81 -0.28
C MET A 176 -17.94 -19.14 -0.35
N ARG A 177 -18.52 -19.15 -1.56
CA ARG A 177 -19.97 -19.42 -1.74
C ARG A 177 -20.20 -20.72 -2.51
N MET A 178 -21.01 -21.61 -1.95
CA MET A 178 -21.49 -22.80 -2.66
C MET A 178 -22.67 -22.45 -3.56
N SER A 179 -22.94 -23.25 -4.58
CA SER A 179 -24.13 -23.12 -5.42
C SER A 179 -25.37 -23.63 -4.69
N ALA A 180 -26.55 -23.16 -5.12
CA ALA A 180 -27.82 -23.79 -4.75
C ALA A 180 -28.07 -25.11 -5.52
N TYR A 181 -27.30 -25.35 -6.59
CA TYR A 181 -27.46 -26.48 -7.52
C TYR A 181 -26.22 -27.38 -7.47
N GLY A 182 -26.18 -28.27 -6.48
CA GLY A 182 -25.08 -29.22 -6.26
C GLY A 182 -23.92 -28.63 -5.45
N CYS A 183 -23.09 -29.53 -4.92
CA CYS A 183 -22.00 -29.21 -4.00
C CYS A 183 -20.65 -29.64 -4.58
N PRO A 184 -19.60 -28.82 -4.43
CA PRO A 184 -18.28 -29.17 -4.94
C PRO A 184 -17.69 -30.38 -4.23
N ASP A 185 -16.79 -31.09 -4.91
CA ASP A 185 -15.98 -32.15 -4.30
C ASP A 185 -14.65 -31.55 -3.82
N PHE A 186 -14.47 -31.52 -2.49
CA PHE A 186 -13.25 -31.11 -1.82
C PHE A 186 -12.62 -32.26 -1.03
N THR A 187 -12.97 -33.51 -1.34
CA THR A 187 -12.50 -34.68 -0.59
C THR A 187 -10.98 -34.76 -0.56
N GLU A 188 -10.31 -34.31 -1.62
CA GLU A 188 -8.84 -34.23 -1.73
C GLU A 188 -8.29 -32.80 -1.56
N ALA A 189 -9.12 -31.84 -1.14
CA ALA A 189 -8.72 -30.45 -0.93
C ALA A 189 -8.63 -30.06 0.56
N ARG A 190 -7.77 -29.08 0.82
CA ARG A 190 -7.70 -28.32 2.07
C ARG A 190 -8.19 -26.91 1.80
N VAL A 191 -9.35 -26.59 2.35
CA VAL A 191 -10.09 -25.36 2.09
C VAL A 191 -9.80 -24.33 3.17
N PHE A 192 -9.51 -23.11 2.75
CA PHE A 192 -9.27 -21.94 3.60
C PHE A 192 -10.09 -20.76 3.08
N ALA A 193 -10.97 -20.22 3.90
CA ALA A 193 -11.76 -19.03 3.59
C ALA A 193 -11.61 -18.03 4.74
N VAL A 194 -11.29 -16.78 4.40
CA VAL A 194 -11.04 -15.73 5.40
C VAL A 194 -12.34 -15.13 5.92
N GLN A 195 -13.33 -14.94 5.04
CA GLN A 195 -14.64 -14.38 5.41
C GLN A 195 -15.70 -15.46 5.64
N GLY A 196 -15.29 -16.71 5.81
CA GLY A 196 -16.19 -17.84 6.01
C GLY A 196 -16.63 -18.58 4.75
N ILE A 197 -17.51 -19.56 4.95
CA ILE A 197 -18.08 -20.40 3.89
C ILE A 197 -19.61 -20.34 3.94
N ALA A 198 -20.22 -19.90 2.84
CA ALA A 198 -21.66 -19.92 2.65
C ALA A 198 -22.08 -21.23 1.97
N TYR A 199 -22.53 -22.20 2.78
CA TYR A 199 -22.84 -23.56 2.32
C TYR A 199 -24.11 -23.69 1.45
N ASN A 200 -25.04 -22.74 1.49
CA ASN A 200 -26.32 -22.82 0.78
C ASN A 200 -27.03 -24.19 1.00
N ASN A 201 -27.26 -24.98 -0.05
CA ASN A 201 -27.93 -26.28 0.03
C ASN A 201 -26.99 -27.44 0.38
N CYS A 202 -25.71 -27.15 0.63
CA CYS A 202 -24.69 -28.13 0.90
C CYS A 202 -24.56 -28.47 2.38
N ASN A 203 -24.25 -29.73 2.69
CA ASN A 203 -24.15 -30.19 4.08
C ASN A 203 -22.79 -29.81 4.69
N PRO A 204 -22.72 -28.90 5.68
CA PRO A 204 -21.46 -28.47 6.29
C PRO A 204 -20.63 -29.63 6.88
N ASP A 205 -21.29 -30.72 7.31
CA ASP A 205 -20.62 -31.89 7.88
C ASP A 205 -19.68 -32.60 6.88
N GLN A 206 -19.81 -32.34 5.57
CA GLN A 206 -18.92 -32.87 4.54
C GLN A 206 -17.55 -32.16 4.52
N TRP A 207 -17.42 -30.99 5.16
CA TRP A 207 -16.22 -30.15 5.11
C TRP A 207 -15.70 -29.75 6.49
N LEU A 208 -15.78 -30.65 7.47
CA LEU A 208 -15.28 -30.42 8.84
C LEU A 208 -13.78 -30.05 8.92
N GLN A 209 -13.02 -30.29 7.83
CA GLN A 209 -11.60 -29.95 7.73
C GLN A 209 -11.35 -28.58 7.08
N ALA A 210 -12.39 -27.91 6.57
CA ALA A 210 -12.28 -26.57 6.04
C ALA A 210 -12.03 -25.56 7.17
N ASN A 211 -11.17 -24.58 6.90
CA ASN A 211 -10.92 -23.48 7.81
C ASN A 211 -11.66 -22.23 7.30
N ASP A 212 -12.77 -21.89 7.95
CA ASP A 212 -13.65 -20.76 7.63
C ASP A 212 -13.26 -19.46 8.38
N GLU A 213 -12.18 -19.48 9.16
CA GLU A 213 -11.56 -18.33 9.82
C GLU A 213 -10.07 -18.23 9.44
N ALA A 214 -9.75 -18.54 8.19
CA ALA A 214 -8.37 -18.52 7.73
C ALA A 214 -7.80 -17.09 7.81
N ALA A 215 -6.49 -16.97 8.07
CA ALA A 215 -5.81 -15.68 7.97
C ALA A 215 -5.67 -15.27 6.49
N ALA A 216 -5.92 -13.99 6.20
CA ALA A 216 -5.69 -13.42 4.88
C ALA A 216 -4.24 -13.64 4.43
N ARG A 217 -4.09 -14.06 3.18
CA ARG A 217 -2.78 -14.26 2.54
C ARG A 217 -2.65 -13.29 1.39
N ARG A 218 -1.61 -12.45 1.40
CA ARG A 218 -1.24 -11.68 0.19
C ARG A 218 -0.38 -12.56 -0.71
N PHE A 219 -0.76 -12.68 -1.97
CA PHE A 219 -0.02 -13.44 -2.97
C PHE A 219 0.00 -12.66 -4.30
N PRO A 220 1.16 -12.46 -4.95
CA PRO A 220 2.47 -12.97 -4.56
C PRO A 220 2.96 -12.41 -3.21
N PRO A 221 3.73 -13.20 -2.42
CA PRO A 221 4.21 -12.81 -1.08
C PRO A 221 5.08 -11.54 -1.11
N ASN A 222 5.59 -11.23 -2.31
CA ASN A 222 6.21 -9.96 -2.64
C ASN A 222 5.33 -9.26 -3.66
N ASP A 223 4.39 -8.46 -3.18
CA ASP A 223 3.84 -7.41 -4.03
C ASP A 223 4.98 -6.42 -4.31
N SER A 224 5.55 -6.52 -5.51
CA SER A 224 6.66 -5.69 -5.95
C SER A 224 6.30 -4.21 -5.91
N ARG A 225 5.02 -3.88 -6.16
CA ARG A 225 4.51 -2.52 -6.06
C ARG A 225 4.49 -2.06 -4.60
N GLN A 226 3.90 -2.84 -3.69
CA GLN A 226 3.88 -2.47 -2.27
C GLN A 226 5.29 -2.37 -1.69
N ARG A 227 6.20 -3.28 -2.05
CA ARG A 227 7.60 -3.20 -1.61
C ARG A 227 8.31 -1.96 -2.15
N ALA A 228 8.06 -1.57 -3.40
CA ALA A 228 8.60 -0.32 -3.94
C ALA A 228 8.05 0.89 -3.15
N ILE A 229 6.76 0.91 -2.84
CA ILE A 229 6.13 1.96 -2.01
C ILE A 229 6.75 2.00 -0.61
N ASP A 230 6.87 0.85 0.07
CA ASP A 230 7.40 0.75 1.43
C ASP A 230 8.88 1.16 1.53
N ASN A 231 9.62 1.12 0.41
CA ASN A 231 11.03 1.48 0.30
C ASN A 231 11.25 2.72 -0.58
N ALA A 232 10.21 3.56 -0.74
CA ALA A 232 10.31 4.78 -1.52
C ALA A 232 11.41 5.70 -0.96
N THR A 233 12.31 6.15 -1.84
CA THR A 233 13.35 7.13 -1.51
C THR A 233 12.75 8.55 -1.47
N TYR A 234 11.85 8.83 -2.41
CA TYR A 234 11.12 10.10 -2.51
C TYR A 234 9.63 9.82 -2.67
N THR A 235 8.80 10.59 -1.97
CA THR A 235 7.34 10.50 -2.04
C THR A 235 6.77 11.87 -2.38
N PHE A 236 5.95 11.92 -3.43
CA PHE A 236 5.19 13.10 -3.85
C PHE A 236 3.70 12.80 -3.72
N THR A 237 2.92 13.74 -3.19
CA THR A 237 1.47 13.63 -3.00
C THR A 237 0.73 14.40 -4.08
N ALA A 238 -0.39 13.84 -4.54
CA ALA A 238 -1.22 14.44 -5.59
C ALA A 238 -2.66 14.74 -5.17
N ASP A 239 -3.08 14.23 -4.02
CA ASP A 239 -4.44 14.28 -3.48
C ASP A 239 -4.66 15.37 -2.42
N ASP A 240 -3.64 16.18 -2.13
CA ASP A 240 -3.71 17.22 -1.10
C ASP A 240 -4.77 18.30 -1.38
N LEU A 241 -5.25 18.40 -2.62
CA LEU A 241 -6.26 19.37 -3.05
C LEU A 241 -7.63 18.76 -3.37
N LEU A 242 -7.86 17.52 -2.93
CA LEU A 242 -9.16 16.85 -3.00
C LEU A 242 -9.97 17.06 -1.72
N PHE A 243 -11.30 16.96 -1.85
CA PHE A 243 -12.24 16.95 -0.73
C PHE A 243 -12.17 18.18 0.18
N GLN A 244 -11.77 19.31 -0.39
CA GLN A 244 -11.74 20.59 0.32
C GLN A 244 -13.18 21.02 0.68
N SER A 245 -13.31 21.69 1.84
CA SER A 245 -14.57 22.26 2.31
C SER A 245 -15.08 23.41 1.43
N SER A 246 -14.15 24.04 0.70
CA SER A 246 -14.42 25.05 -0.31
C SER A 246 -13.52 24.82 -1.53
N GLY A 247 -14.07 25.04 -2.72
CA GLY A 247 -13.35 24.89 -3.98
C GLY A 247 -13.60 23.58 -4.71
N ARG A 248 -13.18 23.53 -5.98
CA ARG A 248 -13.31 22.35 -6.84
C ARG A 248 -12.18 21.37 -6.52
N ASP A 249 -12.52 20.08 -6.48
CA ASP A 249 -11.52 19.02 -6.38
C ASP A 249 -10.50 19.14 -7.51
N THR A 250 -9.25 19.29 -7.11
CA THR A 250 -8.14 19.53 -8.01
C THR A 250 -7.02 18.54 -7.65
N LEU A 251 -6.35 17.98 -8.63
CA LEU A 251 -5.21 17.08 -8.43
C LEU A 251 -3.90 17.84 -8.68
N ILE A 252 -2.80 17.32 -8.15
CA ILE A 252 -1.46 17.84 -8.45
C ILE A 252 -0.77 16.87 -9.42
N MET A 253 -0.44 17.36 -10.61
CA MET A 253 0.39 16.63 -11.57
C MET A 253 1.84 16.66 -11.10
N THR A 254 2.53 15.53 -11.15
CA THR A 254 3.96 15.45 -10.92
C THR A 254 4.65 15.14 -12.24
N GLU A 255 5.59 15.99 -12.66
CA GLU A 255 6.47 15.73 -13.79
C GLU A 255 7.88 15.45 -13.32
N ILE A 256 8.43 14.33 -13.79
CA ILE A 256 9.80 13.88 -13.53
C ILE A 256 10.58 14.02 -14.85
N GLU A 257 11.61 14.86 -14.83
CA GLU A 257 12.57 14.99 -15.90
C GLU A 257 13.91 14.41 -15.45
N PHE A 258 14.34 13.31 -16.07
CA PHE A 258 15.66 12.75 -15.82
C PHE A 258 16.74 13.62 -16.45
N VAL A 259 17.76 13.94 -15.64
CA VAL A 259 18.88 14.81 -16.00
C VAL A 259 20.18 14.19 -15.47
N ASP A 260 21.33 14.68 -15.94
CA ASP A 260 22.63 14.19 -15.48
C ASP A 260 22.74 14.17 -13.94
N ASN A 261 23.13 13.03 -13.37
CA ASN A 261 23.25 12.78 -11.92
C ASN A 261 21.95 12.85 -11.09
N GLY A 262 20.76 12.77 -11.70
CA GLY A 262 19.51 12.85 -10.93
C GLY A 262 18.23 13.02 -11.74
N PHE A 263 17.28 13.72 -11.12
CA PHE A 263 16.02 14.09 -11.76
C PHE A 263 15.51 15.43 -11.23
N MET A 264 14.80 16.17 -12.08
CA MET A 264 14.04 17.35 -11.71
C MET A 264 12.58 16.99 -11.53
N VAL A 265 11.94 17.59 -10.53
CA VAL A 265 10.50 17.48 -10.30
C VAL A 265 9.84 18.83 -10.42
N SER A 266 8.79 18.88 -11.23
CA SER A 266 7.87 20.01 -11.32
C SER A 266 6.47 19.54 -10.94
N GLN A 267 5.72 20.37 -10.22
CA GLN A 267 4.35 20.05 -9.83
C GLN A 267 3.41 21.20 -10.17
N TRP A 268 2.21 20.88 -10.65
CA TRP A 268 1.16 21.88 -10.89
C TRP A 268 -0.23 21.30 -10.69
N THR A 269 -1.20 22.17 -10.41
CA THR A 269 -2.58 21.74 -10.18
C THR A 269 -3.34 21.57 -11.49
N TYR A 270 -4.27 20.61 -11.55
CA TYR A 270 -5.16 20.39 -12.69
C TYR A 270 -6.51 19.81 -12.26
N GLN A 271 -7.55 20.12 -13.02
CA GLN A 271 -8.89 19.56 -12.85
C GLN A 271 -9.15 18.51 -13.93
N ILE A 272 -9.81 17.42 -13.55
CA ILE A 272 -10.19 16.37 -14.50
C ILE A 272 -11.52 16.77 -15.16
N PRO A 273 -11.59 16.82 -16.50
CA PRO A 273 -12.83 17.09 -17.21
C PRO A 273 -13.93 16.07 -16.92
N PRO A 274 -15.21 16.44 -17.06
CA PRO A 274 -15.69 17.76 -17.46
C PRO A 274 -15.53 18.82 -16.36
N ILE A 275 -14.93 19.94 -16.73
CA ILE A 275 -14.78 21.13 -15.91
C ILE A 275 -16.03 21.98 -16.11
N GLY A 276 -16.72 22.28 -15.01
CA GLY A 276 -17.91 23.12 -15.03
C GLY A 276 -17.59 24.57 -15.41
N ALA A 277 -18.55 25.30 -15.99
CA ALA A 277 -18.48 26.76 -16.09
C ALA A 277 -18.27 27.39 -14.71
N GLU A 278 -17.59 28.54 -14.65
CA GLU A 278 -17.35 29.28 -13.41
C GLU A 278 -18.66 29.52 -12.63
N GLY A 279 -18.60 29.40 -11.32
CA GLY A 279 -19.74 29.53 -10.43
C GLY A 279 -19.34 29.36 -8.96
N PRO A 280 -20.31 29.47 -8.04
CA PRO A 280 -20.05 29.37 -6.62
C PRO A 280 -19.35 28.04 -6.26
N PRO A 281 -18.32 28.04 -5.40
CA PRO A 281 -17.68 26.80 -4.94
C PRO A 281 -18.67 25.96 -4.13
N PRO A 282 -18.45 24.64 -4.00
CA PRO A 282 -19.18 23.83 -3.04
C PRO A 282 -18.88 24.35 -1.62
N THR A 283 -19.87 24.31 -0.74
CA THR A 283 -19.72 24.81 0.64
C THR A 283 -20.45 23.91 1.62
N ASN A 284 -19.77 23.59 2.73
CA ASN A 284 -20.29 22.69 3.75
C ASN A 284 -21.05 23.46 4.84
N PHE A 285 -22.13 22.85 5.32
CA PHE A 285 -23.01 23.33 6.38
C PHE A 285 -23.43 22.19 7.29
N ARG A 286 -24.06 22.53 8.43
CA ARG A 286 -24.77 21.57 9.28
C ARG A 286 -26.25 21.52 8.90
N TRP A 287 -26.80 20.32 8.74
CA TRP A 287 -28.22 20.15 8.45
C TRP A 287 -29.09 20.58 9.65
N ASP A 288 -30.12 21.38 9.40
CA ASP A 288 -31.15 21.71 10.39
C ASP A 288 -32.44 20.92 10.15
N LEU A 289 -33.07 20.48 11.23
CA LEU A 289 -34.42 19.91 11.19
C LEU A 289 -35.51 20.98 11.21
N ASP A 290 -35.17 22.22 11.58
CA ASP A 290 -36.11 23.33 11.58
C ASP A 290 -36.51 23.72 10.15
N THR A 291 -37.83 23.83 9.94
CA THR A 291 -38.43 24.10 8.62
C THR A 291 -38.81 25.56 8.45
N SER A 292 -38.16 26.45 9.21
CA SER A 292 -38.45 27.88 9.21
C SER A 292 -37.16 28.69 9.30
N PRO A 293 -37.11 29.86 8.63
CA PRO A 293 -35.88 30.64 8.54
C PRO A 293 -35.44 31.23 9.89
N GLY A 294 -36.35 31.38 10.86
CA GLY A 294 -36.04 31.97 12.17
C GLY A 294 -35.23 31.07 13.11
N GLY A 295 -35.04 29.79 12.76
CA GLY A 295 -34.25 28.81 13.51
C GLY A 295 -32.82 28.67 13.00
N LEU A 296 -32.53 29.10 11.76
CA LEU A 296 -31.20 28.99 11.18
C LEU A 296 -30.27 30.01 11.81
N ASN A 297 -29.43 29.48 12.68
CA ASN A 297 -28.25 30.10 13.21
C ASN A 297 -27.20 28.98 13.32
N ASP A 298 -25.95 29.36 13.54
CA ASP A 298 -24.87 28.39 13.80
C ASP A 298 -24.52 27.53 12.57
N ARG A 299 -24.36 28.16 11.40
CA ARG A 299 -23.74 27.55 10.21
C ARG A 299 -24.60 26.45 9.57
N ARG A 300 -25.90 26.68 9.57
CA ARG A 300 -26.92 25.68 9.22
C ARG A 300 -27.56 25.88 7.84
N ILE A 301 -28.09 24.80 7.29
CA ILE A 301 -28.87 24.78 6.06
C ILE A 301 -30.10 23.88 6.23
N ALA A 302 -31.25 24.28 5.67
CA ALA A 302 -32.51 23.56 5.88
C ALA A 302 -33.52 23.74 4.74
N PHE A 303 -34.39 22.74 4.58
CA PHE A 303 -35.59 22.86 3.76
C PHE A 303 -36.78 23.41 4.57
N ASP A 304 -37.72 24.04 3.87
CA ASP A 304 -39.01 24.48 4.44
C ASP A 304 -40.01 23.34 4.72
N ALA A 305 -39.62 22.10 4.49
CA ALA A 305 -40.45 20.92 4.73
C ALA A 305 -39.65 19.82 5.44
N PRO A 306 -40.28 19.08 6.38
CA PRO A 306 -39.62 17.96 7.04
C PRO A 306 -39.55 16.75 6.10
N TRP A 307 -38.71 15.79 6.47
CA TRP A 307 -38.64 14.49 5.80
C TRP A 307 -39.98 13.72 5.90
N ASP A 308 -40.54 13.31 4.77
CA ASP A 308 -41.72 12.44 4.76
C ASP A 308 -41.29 10.96 4.80
N THR A 309 -41.50 10.34 5.95
CA THR A 309 -41.18 8.92 6.18
C THR A 309 -42.06 7.94 5.38
N ILE A 310 -43.21 8.38 4.86
CA ILE A 310 -44.13 7.52 4.09
C ILE A 310 -43.68 7.45 2.64
N THR A 311 -43.39 8.60 2.04
CA THR A 311 -43.01 8.68 0.61
C THR A 311 -41.50 8.57 0.40
N GLY A 312 -40.69 8.87 1.41
CA GLY A 312 -39.23 8.88 1.30
C GLY A 312 -38.70 10.09 0.54
N PHE A 313 -39.35 11.25 0.63
CA PHE A 313 -38.97 12.48 -0.07
C PHE A 313 -39.13 13.73 0.79
N TYR A 314 -38.45 14.81 0.39
CA TYR A 314 -38.72 16.16 0.88
C TYR A 314 -39.65 16.91 -0.09
N PHE A 315 -40.80 17.38 0.41
CA PHE A 315 -41.72 18.24 -0.35
C PHE A 315 -41.45 19.72 -0.07
N THR A 316 -40.25 20.16 -0.45
CA THR A 316 -39.74 21.52 -0.21
C THR A 316 -39.93 22.41 -1.43
N ASP A 317 -40.19 23.69 -1.24
CA ASP A 317 -40.07 24.69 -2.31
C ASP A 317 -39.08 25.81 -1.96
N THR A 318 -38.46 25.72 -0.78
CA THR A 318 -37.55 26.74 -0.28
C THR A 318 -36.38 26.11 0.49
N LEU A 319 -35.18 26.53 0.13
CA LEU A 319 -33.93 26.23 0.82
C LEU A 319 -33.49 27.48 1.58
N PHE A 320 -33.19 27.29 2.86
CA PHE A 320 -32.68 28.34 3.72
C PHE A 320 -31.22 28.05 4.08
N ILE A 321 -30.37 29.07 4.01
CA ILE A 321 -28.92 28.95 4.10
C ILE A 321 -28.40 30.05 5.02
N ASP A 322 -27.62 29.69 6.03
CA ASP A 322 -26.91 30.64 6.89
C ASP A 322 -25.79 31.37 6.13
N ASN A 323 -25.39 32.56 6.59
CA ASN A 323 -24.31 33.32 5.96
C ASN A 323 -22.91 32.94 6.45
N GLU A 324 -22.80 31.98 7.36
CA GLU A 324 -21.54 31.36 7.77
C GLU A 324 -21.46 29.90 7.28
N ASP A 325 -20.28 29.49 6.77
CA ASP A 325 -19.99 28.09 6.46
C ASP A 325 -19.73 27.25 7.73
N VAL A 326 -19.54 25.93 7.58
CA VAL A 326 -19.26 25.02 8.70
C VAL A 326 -18.05 25.44 9.57
N ASP A 327 -17.09 26.15 8.99
CA ASP A 327 -15.88 26.63 9.68
C ASP A 327 -16.11 27.98 10.39
N GLY A 328 -17.18 28.71 10.03
CA GLY A 328 -17.58 30.00 10.58
C GLY A 328 -17.08 31.19 9.77
N ASN A 329 -16.76 30.99 8.49
CA ASN A 329 -16.38 32.07 7.59
C ASN A 329 -17.63 32.71 6.99
N ASP A 330 -17.63 34.05 6.89
CA ASP A 330 -18.69 34.79 6.19
C ASP A 330 -18.65 34.49 4.69
N ILE A 331 -19.71 33.87 4.19
CA ILE A 331 -19.91 33.47 2.79
C ILE A 331 -20.96 34.30 2.07
N SER A 332 -21.38 35.45 2.64
CA SER A 332 -22.44 36.29 2.04
C SER A 332 -22.15 36.64 0.57
N ASN A 333 -20.90 36.97 0.24
CA ASN A 333 -20.51 37.29 -1.14
C ASN A 333 -20.62 36.07 -2.08
N MET A 334 -20.34 34.87 -1.59
CA MET A 334 -20.46 33.64 -2.36
C MET A 334 -21.93 33.28 -2.59
N LEU A 335 -22.80 33.53 -1.61
CA LEU A 335 -24.25 33.34 -1.77
C LEU A 335 -24.85 34.29 -2.82
N ASP A 336 -24.27 35.50 -2.97
CA ASP A 336 -24.65 36.48 -4.00
C ASP A 336 -24.28 36.04 -5.43
N ASP A 337 -23.34 35.09 -5.59
CA ASP A 337 -22.93 34.57 -6.89
C ASP A 337 -23.95 33.58 -7.49
N TYR A 338 -24.86 33.03 -6.67
CA TYR A 338 -25.97 32.20 -7.14
C TYR A 338 -27.05 33.03 -7.83
N GLN A 339 -27.50 32.57 -9.01
CA GLN A 339 -28.46 33.26 -9.86
C GLN A 339 -29.76 32.47 -10.05
N VAL A 340 -30.84 33.18 -10.35
CA VAL A 340 -32.10 32.56 -10.77
C VAL A 340 -31.86 31.78 -12.06
N GLY A 341 -32.22 30.51 -12.05
CA GLY A 341 -31.97 29.57 -13.13
C GLY A 341 -30.85 28.57 -12.83
N ASP A 342 -30.03 28.81 -11.81
CA ASP A 342 -28.95 27.89 -11.44
C ASP A 342 -29.48 26.57 -10.91
N THR A 343 -28.76 25.50 -11.21
CA THR A 343 -29.05 24.16 -10.68
C THR A 343 -28.13 23.93 -9.49
N ILE A 344 -28.73 23.58 -8.35
CA ILE A 344 -28.02 23.37 -7.10
C ILE A 344 -28.35 21.99 -6.54
N SER A 345 -27.44 21.49 -5.71
CA SER A 345 -27.61 20.24 -4.99
C SER A 345 -27.36 20.43 -3.50
N VAL A 346 -28.08 19.69 -2.67
CA VAL A 346 -27.72 19.47 -1.27
C VAL A 346 -27.49 17.98 -1.09
N PHE A 347 -26.27 17.58 -0.71
CA PHE A 347 -25.90 16.19 -0.55
C PHE A 347 -25.09 15.98 0.73
N ALA A 348 -25.09 14.76 1.25
CA ALA A 348 -24.31 14.43 2.43
C ALA A 348 -22.80 14.58 2.15
N ALA A 349 -22.06 15.19 3.07
CA ALA A 349 -20.60 15.28 2.96
C ALA A 349 -19.92 13.92 3.21
N ASP A 350 -20.62 12.98 3.85
CA ASP A 350 -20.18 11.60 4.01
C ASP A 350 -20.32 10.84 2.68
N PRO A 351 -19.21 10.37 2.07
CA PRO A 351 -19.23 9.65 0.80
C PRO A 351 -20.02 8.33 0.86
N ASP A 352 -20.19 7.73 2.05
CA ASP A 352 -20.94 6.49 2.22
C ASP A 352 -22.46 6.76 2.35
N SER A 353 -22.86 8.02 2.51
CA SER A 353 -24.25 8.45 2.65
C SER A 353 -24.86 8.74 1.29
N ASN A 354 -25.67 7.82 0.78
CA ASN A 354 -26.42 7.96 -0.48
C ASN A 354 -27.62 8.93 -0.35
N LYS A 355 -27.37 10.18 0.07
CA LYS A 355 -28.37 11.23 0.29
C LYS A 355 -28.05 12.45 -0.58
N SER A 356 -28.91 12.73 -1.55
CA SER A 356 -28.77 13.86 -2.45
C SER A 356 -30.13 14.43 -2.85
N TRP A 357 -30.17 15.74 -2.96
CA TRP A 357 -31.30 16.52 -3.46
C TRP A 357 -30.80 17.47 -4.54
N LEU A 358 -31.56 17.62 -5.63
CA LEU A 358 -31.27 18.53 -6.73
C LEU A 358 -32.49 19.42 -7.04
N GLY A 359 -32.24 20.70 -7.26
CA GLY A 359 -33.27 21.65 -7.69
C GLY A 359 -32.73 22.85 -8.44
N ARG A 360 -33.65 23.64 -8.99
CA ARG A 360 -33.36 24.87 -9.73
C ARG A 360 -33.80 26.09 -8.94
N ILE A 361 -32.93 27.08 -8.80
CA ILE A 361 -33.29 28.37 -8.19
C ILE A 361 -34.29 29.09 -9.08
N THR A 362 -35.42 29.48 -8.52
CA THR A 362 -36.50 30.22 -9.19
C THR A 362 -36.66 31.65 -8.66
N ALA A 363 -36.25 31.89 -7.42
CA ALA A 363 -36.10 33.21 -6.83
C ALA A 363 -35.04 33.18 -5.73
N THR A 364 -34.38 34.31 -5.50
CA THR A 364 -33.43 34.50 -4.40
C THR A 364 -33.89 35.66 -3.53
N SER A 365 -33.70 35.54 -2.22
CA SER A 365 -33.93 36.60 -1.25
C SER A 365 -32.87 36.52 -0.16
N THR A 366 -32.21 37.62 0.14
CA THR A 366 -31.24 37.71 1.23
C THR A 366 -31.92 38.27 2.49
N THR A 367 -31.55 37.75 3.64
CA THR A 367 -31.93 38.25 4.96
C THR A 367 -30.68 38.67 5.73
N VAL A 368 -30.86 39.29 6.89
CA VAL A 368 -29.72 39.66 7.76
C VAL A 368 -28.97 38.43 8.30
N SER A 369 -29.57 37.24 8.21
CA SER A 369 -29.08 35.99 8.79
C SER A 369 -28.67 34.95 7.74
N GLY A 370 -28.72 35.27 6.44
CA GLY A 370 -28.47 34.28 5.39
C GLY A 370 -29.28 34.47 4.11
N ALA A 371 -29.27 33.47 3.25
CA ALA A 371 -29.99 33.45 1.97
C ALA A 371 -31.20 32.51 2.00
N ILE A 372 -32.21 32.87 1.22
CA ILE A 372 -33.41 32.07 0.98
C ILE A 372 -33.52 31.86 -0.53
N PHE A 373 -33.45 30.61 -0.96
CA PHE A 373 -33.64 30.21 -2.35
C PHE A 373 -35.00 29.54 -2.51
N THR A 374 -35.88 30.14 -3.31
CA THR A 374 -37.07 29.42 -3.78
C THR A 374 -36.66 28.49 -4.90
N ILE A 375 -37.03 27.23 -4.81
CA ILE A 375 -36.49 26.13 -5.60
C ILE A 375 -37.60 25.34 -6.30
N ALA A 376 -37.34 24.94 -7.54
CA ALA A 376 -38.11 23.92 -8.23
C ALA A 376 -37.37 22.58 -8.12
N ASN A 377 -37.99 21.59 -7.47
CA ASN A 377 -37.42 20.25 -7.35
C ASN A 377 -37.17 19.63 -8.74
N ILE A 378 -35.99 19.03 -8.91
CA ILE A 378 -35.62 18.28 -10.12
C ILE A 378 -35.58 16.78 -9.80
N ALA A 379 -34.78 16.39 -8.81
CA ALA A 379 -34.54 15.00 -8.46
C ALA A 379 -34.09 14.87 -7.01
N GLN A 380 -34.32 13.71 -6.41
CA GLN A 380 -33.91 13.38 -5.04
C GLN A 380 -33.56 11.89 -4.97
N SER A 381 -32.52 11.54 -4.23
CA SER A 381 -32.13 10.16 -3.93
C SER A 381 -31.74 10.06 -2.47
N PHE A 382 -32.51 9.31 -1.70
CA PHE A 382 -32.33 9.17 -0.26
C PHE A 382 -32.63 7.73 0.17
N GLN A 383 -31.77 7.16 1.02
CA GLN A 383 -32.12 5.96 1.79
C GLN A 383 -32.93 6.31 3.05
N ASN A 384 -32.67 7.50 3.60
CA ASN A 384 -33.31 8.11 4.75
C ASN A 384 -33.07 9.63 4.71
N GLY A 385 -33.86 10.40 5.44
CA GLY A 385 -33.66 11.84 5.56
C GLY A 385 -32.32 12.21 6.21
N PHE A 386 -31.90 13.46 6.01
CA PHE A 386 -30.82 14.06 6.76
C PHE A 386 -31.16 14.11 8.26
N VAL A 387 -30.16 13.94 9.10
CA VAL A 387 -30.29 14.04 10.56
C VAL A 387 -29.76 15.38 11.07
N ASP A 388 -30.21 15.81 12.25
CA ASP A 388 -29.75 17.06 12.86
C ASP A 388 -28.22 17.11 12.97
N ALA A 389 -27.63 18.24 12.57
CA ALA A 389 -26.19 18.51 12.56
C ALA A 389 -25.33 17.58 11.68
N GLU A 390 -25.93 16.75 10.82
CA GLU A 390 -25.22 16.05 9.74
C GLU A 390 -24.53 17.08 8.85
N GLU A 391 -23.30 16.79 8.41
CA GLU A 391 -22.60 17.68 7.48
C GLU A 391 -23.12 17.46 6.07
N VAL A 392 -23.52 18.55 5.42
CA VAL A 392 -24.03 18.53 4.05
C VAL A 392 -23.32 19.59 3.22
N THR A 393 -23.22 19.33 1.92
CA THR A 393 -22.60 20.25 0.97
C THR A 393 -23.69 20.86 0.08
N LEU A 394 -23.73 22.19 0.03
CA LEU A 394 -24.40 22.94 -1.02
C LEU A 394 -23.47 22.99 -2.23
N GLY A 395 -23.89 22.41 -3.34
CA GLY A 395 -23.13 22.36 -4.59
C GLY A 395 -23.85 23.10 -5.71
N PHE A 396 -23.08 23.82 -6.53
CA PHE A 396 -23.52 24.32 -7.82
C PHE A 396 -23.27 23.25 -8.89
N ILE A 397 -24.31 22.92 -9.68
CA ILE A 397 -24.18 22.01 -10.82
C ILE A 397 -24.01 22.87 -12.08
N ALA A 398 -22.79 22.85 -12.60
CA ALA A 398 -22.39 23.64 -13.74
C ALA A 398 -22.61 22.86 -15.04
N SER A 399 -22.98 23.58 -16.11
CA SER A 399 -22.80 23.02 -17.46
C SER A 399 -21.30 22.96 -17.78
N PRO A 400 -20.83 21.98 -18.59
CA PRO A 400 -19.43 21.94 -19.00
C PRO A 400 -19.00 23.25 -19.66
N ASP A 401 -17.83 23.76 -19.26
CA ASP A 401 -17.26 24.97 -19.84
C ASP A 401 -16.84 24.72 -21.29
N ASN A 402 -17.54 25.36 -22.23
CA ASN A 402 -17.27 25.21 -23.66
C ASN A 402 -16.06 26.03 -24.14
N SER A 403 -15.47 26.87 -23.29
CA SER A 403 -14.22 27.60 -23.61
C SER A 403 -12.99 26.72 -23.48
N ILE A 404 -13.05 25.64 -22.69
CA ILE A 404 -11.94 24.72 -22.46
C ILE A 404 -11.91 23.69 -23.60
N PRO A 405 -10.79 23.61 -24.37
CA PRO A 405 -10.62 22.59 -25.39
C PRO A 405 -10.74 21.19 -24.81
N PHE A 406 -11.31 20.26 -25.58
CA PHE A 406 -11.48 18.85 -25.20
C PHE A 406 -12.31 18.57 -23.93
N ASN A 407 -12.93 19.56 -23.27
CA ASN A 407 -13.64 19.43 -21.98
C ASN A 407 -14.90 18.52 -21.95
N ARG A 408 -15.15 17.75 -23.00
CA ARG A 408 -16.26 16.80 -23.02
C ARG A 408 -15.90 15.56 -22.23
N PHE A 409 -16.82 15.14 -21.36
CA PHE A 409 -16.72 13.91 -20.57
C PHE A 409 -16.20 12.71 -21.38
N ALA A 410 -16.78 12.44 -22.55
CA ALA A 410 -16.43 11.28 -23.39
C ALA A 410 -15.00 11.30 -23.95
N ASN A 411 -14.27 12.41 -23.84
CA ASN A 411 -12.87 12.47 -24.23
C ASN A 411 -11.93 11.97 -23.14
N TYR A 412 -12.35 12.00 -21.87
CA TYR A 412 -11.50 11.64 -20.72
C TYR A 412 -11.98 10.36 -20.03
N HIS A 413 -13.26 10.04 -20.16
CA HIS A 413 -13.92 8.93 -19.46
C HIS A 413 -14.35 7.84 -20.43
N SER A 414 -14.07 6.59 -20.04
CA SER A 414 -14.35 5.39 -20.84
C SER A 414 -15.63 4.65 -20.43
N HIS A 415 -16.50 5.29 -19.65
CA HIS A 415 -17.77 4.74 -19.18
C HIS A 415 -18.94 5.66 -19.53
N PRO A 416 -20.20 5.21 -19.38
CA PRO A 416 -21.36 6.09 -19.50
C PRO A 416 -21.35 7.20 -18.44
N ASN A 417 -21.82 8.40 -18.82
CA ASN A 417 -22.06 9.51 -17.89
C ASN A 417 -23.39 9.30 -17.15
N ASP A 418 -23.44 8.32 -16.27
CA ASP A 418 -24.65 7.92 -15.54
C ASP A 418 -24.55 8.12 -14.01
N GLY A 419 -23.42 8.64 -13.52
CA GLY A 419 -23.17 8.90 -12.10
C GLY A 419 -22.92 7.64 -11.24
N SER A 420 -22.81 6.47 -11.86
CA SER A 420 -22.65 5.19 -11.14
C SER A 420 -21.55 4.29 -11.72
N SER A 421 -21.33 4.38 -13.02
CA SER A 421 -20.25 3.69 -13.71
C SER A 421 -18.93 4.41 -13.45
N LEU A 422 -17.84 3.64 -13.36
CA LEU A 422 -16.48 4.15 -13.20
C LEU A 422 -15.61 3.74 -14.41
N CYS A 423 -14.56 4.52 -14.64
CA CYS A 423 -13.53 4.23 -15.64
C CYS A 423 -12.92 2.82 -15.46
N ASP A 424 -12.88 2.04 -16.55
CA ASP A 424 -12.19 0.75 -16.61
C ASP A 424 -10.73 0.93 -17.06
N THR A 425 -9.86 0.02 -16.65
CA THR A 425 -8.45 -0.08 -17.06
C THR A 425 -8.25 -0.30 -18.56
N SER A 426 -9.22 -0.91 -19.27
CA SER A 426 -9.08 -1.22 -20.70
C SER A 426 -9.52 -0.10 -21.64
N GLY A 427 -10.07 0.99 -21.09
CA GLY A 427 -10.62 2.12 -21.83
C GLY A 427 -9.60 3.18 -22.24
N LEU A 428 -10.08 4.17 -23.01
CA LEU A 428 -9.31 5.39 -23.31
C LEU A 428 -9.27 6.28 -22.07
N HIS A 429 -8.07 6.73 -21.70
CA HIS A 429 -7.81 7.72 -20.66
C HIS A 429 -6.98 8.84 -21.30
N HIS A 430 -7.51 10.06 -21.34
CA HIS A 430 -6.83 11.19 -21.96
C HIS A 430 -5.96 11.94 -20.94
N PHE A 431 -4.78 12.39 -21.39
CA PHE A 431 -3.64 12.71 -20.51
C PHE A 431 -3.01 14.09 -20.75
N ASP A 432 -3.57 14.90 -21.65
CA ASP A 432 -2.95 16.15 -22.08
C ASP A 432 -3.21 17.29 -21.08
N PHE A 433 -2.62 17.17 -19.87
CA PHE A 433 -2.59 18.20 -18.84
C PHE A 433 -1.22 18.88 -18.85
N GLU A 434 -1.01 19.76 -19.83
CA GLU A 434 0.21 20.56 -19.91
C GLU A 434 0.36 21.51 -18.71
N PRO A 435 1.59 21.80 -18.26
CA PRO A 435 1.79 22.77 -17.21
C PRO A 435 1.22 24.12 -17.69
N PRO A 436 0.51 24.85 -16.82
CA PRO A 436 -0.03 26.14 -17.19
C PRO A 436 1.12 27.11 -17.57
N PRO A 437 0.85 28.15 -18.38
CA PRO A 437 1.88 29.09 -18.84
C PRO A 437 2.53 29.93 -17.72
N GLY A 438 2.07 29.79 -16.48
CA GLY A 438 2.51 30.51 -15.29
C GLY A 438 1.38 30.59 -14.26
N GLY A 439 1.69 30.84 -13.00
CA GLY A 439 0.68 31.05 -11.97
C GLY A 439 1.12 30.63 -10.57
N PRO A 440 0.31 30.91 -9.54
CA PRO A 440 0.54 30.41 -8.19
C PRO A 440 0.45 28.89 -8.11
N ASP A 441 -0.19 28.25 -9.10
CA ASP A 441 -0.47 26.82 -9.17
C ASP A 441 0.70 25.98 -9.69
N ILE A 442 1.89 26.57 -9.89
CA ILE A 442 3.08 25.88 -10.39
C ILE A 442 4.19 25.95 -9.34
N MET A 443 4.64 24.79 -8.90
CA MET A 443 5.84 24.67 -8.09
C MET A 443 7.08 24.78 -8.97
N SER A 444 8.06 25.56 -8.50
CA SER A 444 9.33 25.70 -9.22
C SER A 444 10.04 24.35 -9.32
N PRO A 445 10.66 24.02 -10.48
CA PRO A 445 11.39 22.79 -10.65
C PRO A 445 12.45 22.60 -9.57
N THR A 446 12.42 21.46 -8.90
CA THR A 446 13.38 21.11 -7.84
C THR A 446 14.23 19.94 -8.30
N MET A 447 15.54 20.07 -8.19
CA MET A 447 16.47 19.00 -8.58
C MET A 447 16.79 18.10 -7.39
N PHE A 448 16.77 16.79 -7.64
CA PHE A 448 17.08 15.73 -6.69
C PHE A 448 18.28 14.93 -7.21
N TYR A 449 19.35 14.90 -6.41
CA TYR A 449 20.50 14.05 -6.67
C TYR A 449 20.24 12.65 -6.13
N SER A 450 20.44 11.62 -6.95
CA SER A 450 20.20 10.23 -6.58
C SER A 450 21.48 9.40 -6.70
N GLY A 451 21.68 8.47 -5.77
CA GLY A 451 22.71 7.42 -5.90
C GLY A 451 22.25 6.25 -6.79
N ASP A 452 23.04 5.17 -6.81
CA ASP A 452 22.93 4.05 -7.75
C ASP A 452 21.52 3.44 -7.91
N GLN A 453 20.67 3.45 -6.86
CA GLN A 453 19.29 2.90 -6.89
C GLN A 453 18.32 3.84 -6.16
N THR A 454 17.28 4.32 -6.85
CA THR A 454 16.29 5.24 -6.30
C THR A 454 14.86 4.84 -6.65
N VAL A 455 13.98 4.86 -5.66
CA VAL A 455 12.54 4.60 -5.84
C VAL A 455 11.77 5.90 -5.64
N ILE A 456 11.01 6.30 -6.66
CA ILE A 456 10.19 7.50 -6.68
C ILE A 456 8.72 7.08 -6.62
N TYR A 457 8.04 7.47 -5.55
CA TYR A 457 6.64 7.18 -5.35
C TYR A 457 5.79 8.44 -5.57
N VAL A 458 4.84 8.37 -6.50
CA VAL A 458 3.81 9.39 -6.67
C VAL A 458 2.49 8.82 -6.12
N ARG A 459 2.11 9.31 -4.94
CA ARG A 459 0.93 8.88 -4.21
C ARG A 459 -0.31 9.54 -4.81
N ASN A 460 -1.33 8.72 -5.05
CA ASN A 460 -2.68 9.16 -5.45
C ASN A 460 -2.73 10.14 -6.63
N GLY A 461 -1.83 9.98 -7.61
CA GLY A 461 -1.85 10.82 -8.79
C GLY A 461 -1.11 10.25 -9.98
N GLN A 462 -1.41 10.83 -11.13
CA GLN A 462 -0.71 10.59 -12.39
C GLN A 462 0.68 11.23 -12.36
N VAL A 463 1.59 10.65 -13.15
CA VAL A 463 2.95 11.18 -13.29
C VAL A 463 3.33 11.28 -14.76
N ARG A 464 4.01 12.36 -15.12
CA ARG A 464 4.63 12.57 -16.42
C ARG A 464 6.13 12.31 -16.33
N VAL A 465 6.70 11.65 -17.33
CA VAL A 465 8.10 11.24 -17.33
C VAL A 465 8.75 11.56 -18.66
N LYS A 466 9.95 12.14 -18.61
CA LYS A 466 10.79 12.46 -19.78
C LYS A 466 12.28 12.53 -19.40
N GLY A 467 13.16 12.61 -20.39
CA GLY A 467 14.55 13.03 -20.21
C GLY A 467 15.58 11.93 -20.42
N THR A 468 16.82 12.21 -19.98
CA THR A 468 17.96 11.29 -20.14
C THR A 468 18.28 10.62 -18.80
N VAL A 469 18.20 9.30 -18.76
CA VAL A 469 18.37 8.48 -17.55
C VAL A 469 19.84 8.12 -17.36
N ASP A 470 20.40 8.60 -16.25
CA ASP A 470 21.72 8.23 -15.73
C ASP A 470 21.54 7.64 -14.32
N GLY A 471 21.46 6.30 -14.23
CA GLY A 471 21.27 5.56 -12.98
C GLY A 471 20.12 4.53 -13.01
N GLN A 472 19.79 3.95 -11.84
CA GLN A 472 18.67 2.99 -11.70
C GLN A 472 17.51 3.61 -10.93
N TYR A 473 16.43 3.90 -11.64
CA TYR A 473 15.21 4.47 -11.08
C TYR A 473 14.04 3.49 -11.18
N THR A 474 13.21 3.48 -10.14
CA THR A 474 11.90 2.84 -10.16
C THR A 474 10.85 3.89 -9.85
N ILE A 475 9.90 4.10 -10.76
CA ILE A 475 8.73 4.96 -10.52
C ILE A 475 7.56 4.05 -10.15
N VAL A 476 6.87 4.36 -9.06
CA VAL A 476 5.68 3.65 -8.60
C VAL A 476 4.57 4.63 -8.30
N THR A 477 3.33 4.25 -8.62
CA THR A 477 2.14 5.05 -8.38
C THR A 477 1.07 4.26 -7.62
N ASP A 478 0.06 4.98 -7.12
CA ASP A 478 -1.19 4.34 -6.71
C ASP A 478 -1.92 3.64 -7.85
N LYS A 479 -2.89 2.78 -7.54
CA LYS A 479 -3.69 2.15 -8.60
C LYS A 479 -4.59 3.21 -9.23
N ASP A 480 -5.42 3.82 -8.39
CA ASP A 480 -6.42 4.80 -8.78
C ASP A 480 -6.63 5.84 -7.68
N THR A 481 -7.31 6.94 -8.03
CA THR A 481 -7.68 8.00 -7.12
C THR A 481 -9.12 8.44 -7.38
N TYR A 482 -9.92 8.48 -6.33
CA TYR A 482 -11.29 8.96 -6.38
C TYR A 482 -11.32 10.48 -6.22
N TYR A 483 -12.25 11.12 -6.89
CA TYR A 483 -12.45 12.57 -6.84
C TYR A 483 -13.92 12.93 -7.11
N ARG A 484 -14.36 14.10 -6.64
CA ARG A 484 -15.67 14.67 -7.02
C ARG A 484 -15.52 15.41 -8.34
N ARG A 485 -16.46 15.23 -9.26
CA ARG A 485 -16.40 15.92 -10.55
C ARG A 485 -16.54 17.44 -10.40
N SER A 486 -15.81 18.18 -11.22
CA SER A 486 -15.77 19.65 -11.17
C SER A 486 -17.06 20.30 -11.69
N ASP A 487 -17.82 19.63 -12.56
CA ASP A 487 -19.09 20.13 -13.08
C ASP A 487 -20.30 19.73 -12.23
N ASP A 488 -20.23 18.58 -11.56
CA ASP A 488 -21.27 18.03 -10.70
C ASP A 488 -20.66 17.30 -9.50
N PHE A 489 -20.68 17.97 -8.33
CA PHE A 489 -20.09 17.45 -7.09
C PHE A 489 -20.85 16.28 -6.47
N THR A 490 -22.06 15.98 -6.97
CA THR A 490 -22.80 14.80 -6.53
C THR A 490 -22.25 13.52 -7.14
N ILE A 491 -21.42 13.64 -8.18
CA ILE A 491 -20.84 12.50 -8.89
C ILE A 491 -19.41 12.28 -8.40
N TRP A 492 -19.19 11.08 -7.86
CA TRP A 492 -17.88 10.54 -7.57
C TRP A 492 -17.36 9.79 -8.78
N ASP A 493 -16.14 10.07 -9.18
CA ASP A 493 -15.47 9.39 -10.27
C ASP A 493 -14.06 9.00 -9.86
N ARG A 494 -13.35 8.31 -10.74
CA ARG A 494 -12.06 7.73 -10.47
C ARG A 494 -11.12 7.88 -11.66
N VAL A 495 -9.91 8.34 -11.37
CA VAL A 495 -8.81 8.39 -12.34
C VAL A 495 -7.79 7.29 -12.05
N TRP A 496 -7.22 6.71 -13.10
CA TRP A 496 -6.08 5.80 -12.96
C TRP A 496 -4.78 6.59 -12.83
N ASN A 497 -3.95 6.21 -11.88
CA ASN A 497 -2.69 6.90 -11.60
C ASN A 497 -1.57 6.41 -12.52
N ASN A 498 -1.76 6.68 -13.80
CA ASN A 498 -0.89 6.23 -14.87
C ASN A 498 0.47 6.95 -14.86
N ILE A 499 1.49 6.24 -15.34
CA ILE A 499 2.81 6.78 -15.66
C ILE A 499 2.83 7.09 -17.15
N TRP A 500 2.88 8.37 -17.48
CA TRP A 500 2.85 8.87 -18.85
C TRP A 500 4.25 9.25 -19.32
N ILE A 501 4.68 8.64 -20.42
CA ILE A 501 5.92 9.03 -21.11
C ILE A 501 5.55 10.17 -22.06
N VAL A 502 6.00 11.39 -21.74
CA VAL A 502 5.58 12.61 -22.46
C VAL A 502 6.62 13.15 -23.43
N ASP A 503 7.84 12.65 -23.33
CA ASP A 503 8.92 12.85 -24.30
C ASP A 503 9.86 11.63 -24.23
N ASP A 504 10.91 11.63 -25.04
CA ASP A 504 11.88 10.54 -25.08
C ASP A 504 12.45 10.24 -23.68
N ILE A 505 12.58 8.94 -23.37
CA ILE A 505 13.32 8.42 -22.22
C ILE A 505 14.54 7.69 -22.79
N ILE A 506 15.71 8.29 -22.62
CA ILE A 506 16.96 7.81 -23.23
C ILE A 506 17.92 7.44 -22.12
N TYR A 507 18.40 6.21 -22.07
CA TYR A 507 19.49 5.87 -21.14
C TYR A 507 20.81 6.43 -21.68
N GLU A 508 21.64 7.03 -20.83
CA GLU A 508 22.90 7.66 -21.24
C GLU A 508 23.85 6.66 -21.95
N ASP A 509 23.80 5.39 -21.55
CA ASP A 509 24.59 4.29 -22.11
C ASP A 509 23.93 3.58 -23.31
N SER A 510 22.86 4.16 -23.86
CA SER A 510 22.19 3.63 -25.05
C SER A 510 23.09 3.77 -26.28
N ASN A 511 23.19 2.68 -27.06
CA ASN A 511 23.84 2.73 -28.36
C ASN A 511 23.03 3.62 -29.32
N THR A 512 23.60 4.78 -29.69
CA THR A 512 22.96 5.79 -30.56
C THR A 512 22.54 5.29 -31.95
N MET A 513 23.01 4.12 -32.39
CA MET A 513 22.70 3.55 -33.70
C MET A 513 21.71 2.39 -33.64
N THR A 514 21.61 1.67 -32.51
CA THR A 514 20.72 0.49 -32.36
C THR A 514 19.63 0.67 -31.31
N GLY A 515 19.75 1.66 -30.41
CA GLY A 515 18.84 1.87 -29.28
C GLY A 515 18.98 0.82 -28.16
N GLU A 516 19.95 -0.10 -28.26
CA GLU A 516 20.23 -1.07 -27.19
C GLU A 516 20.95 -0.40 -26.02
N VAL A 517 20.45 -0.63 -24.81
CA VAL A 517 21.15 -0.33 -23.56
C VAL A 517 22.38 -1.24 -23.48
N VAL A 518 23.58 -0.65 -23.49
CA VAL A 518 24.83 -1.41 -23.43
C VAL A 518 25.10 -1.74 -21.96
N TYR A 519 24.60 -2.88 -21.49
CA TYR A 519 24.89 -3.36 -20.14
C TYR A 519 26.41 -3.42 -19.90
N GLY A 520 26.92 -2.50 -19.08
CA GLY A 520 28.16 -2.65 -18.35
C GLY A 520 29.40 -2.00 -18.95
N THR A 521 29.83 -0.92 -18.29
CA THR A 521 31.14 -0.97 -17.64
C THR A 521 30.95 -0.65 -16.17
N ALA A 522 31.12 -1.65 -15.30
CA ALA A 522 31.41 -1.39 -13.90
C ALA A 522 32.68 -0.53 -13.84
N GLN A 523 32.62 0.64 -13.19
CA GLN A 523 33.83 1.32 -12.71
C GLN A 523 34.25 0.73 -11.37
#